data_AF-A0A3B9L7E4-F1
#
_entry.id   AF-A0A3B9L7E4-F1
#
_cell.length_a   1.000
_cell.length_b   1.000
_cell.length_c   1.000
_cell.angle_alpha   90.00
_cell.angle_beta   90.00
_cell.angle_gamma   90.00
#
_symmetry.space_group_name_H-M   'P 1'
#
loop_
_entity.id
_entity.type
_entity.pdbx_description
1 polymer ?
#
loop_
_entity_poly.entity_id
_entity_poly.type
_entity_poly.pdbx_seq_one_letter_code
_entity_poly.pdbx_strand_id
1 'polypeptide(L)' 'MIKNKTKLLDRDLSILSFNERVLSLAQREDYPLLERLRFLCIVASNLDEFFEVRMPQHLQALQENVMQGL' A
#
# COMPACT_ATOMS: atom_id res chain seq x y z
N MET A 1 -5.67 24.48 27.03
CA MET A 1 -4.66 23.75 26.25
C MET A 1 -5.36 22.77 25.31
N ILE A 2 -5.50 23.13 24.04
CA ILE A 2 -6.11 22.26 23.02
C ILE A 2 -5.07 21.20 22.65
N LYS A 3 -5.22 19.98 23.18
CA LYS A 3 -4.53 18.80 22.62
C LYS A 3 -5.16 18.50 21.26
N ASN A 4 -4.73 19.20 20.22
CA ASN A 4 -5.00 18.78 18.85
C ASN A 4 -4.20 17.49 18.61
N LYS A 5 -4.84 16.36 18.89
CA LYS A 5 -4.32 15.04 18.57
C LYS A 5 -4.41 14.91 17.05
N THR A 6 -3.34 15.24 16.34
CA THR A 6 -3.27 15.09 14.89
C THR A 6 -3.61 13.64 14.56
N LYS A 7 -4.71 13.42 13.84
CA LYS A 7 -5.12 12.07 13.43
C LYS A 7 -4.16 11.63 12.32
N LEU A 8 -3.22 10.74 12.66
CA LEU A 8 -2.30 10.19 11.69
C LEU A 8 -3.08 9.29 10.70
N LEU A 9 -2.64 9.28 9.45
CA LEU A 9 -3.17 8.40 8.43
C LEU A 9 -2.82 6.95 8.76
N ASP A 10 -3.68 6.02 8.31
CA ASP A 10 -3.36 4.60 8.38
C ASP A 10 -2.10 4.33 7.54
N ARG A 11 -1.16 3.60 8.13
CA ARG A 11 0.16 3.37 7.53
C ARG A 11 0.05 2.52 6.27
N ASP A 12 -0.76 1.48 6.28
CA ASP A 12 -0.85 0.53 5.19
C ASP A 12 -1.63 1.15 4.02
N LEU A 13 -2.69 1.89 4.31
CA LEU A 13 -3.38 2.70 3.29
C LEU A 13 -2.48 3.78 2.68
N SER A 14 -1.58 4.36 3.48
CA SER A 14 -0.59 5.33 2.98
C SER A 14 0.42 4.69 2.03
N ILE A 15 0.85 3.46 2.31
CA ILE A 15 1.75 2.69 1.44
C ILE A 15 1.04 2.29 0.14
N LEU A 16 -0.21 1.84 0.21
CA LEU A 16 -0.99 1.51 -0.98
C LEU A 16 -1.24 2.75 -1.86
N SER A 17 -1.64 3.87 -1.26
CA SER A 17 -1.81 5.16 -1.94
C SER A 17 -0.50 5.70 -2.55
N PHE A 18 0.65 5.36 -1.95
CA PHE A 18 1.95 5.66 -2.55
C PHE A 18 2.20 4.80 -3.79
N ASN A 19 1.99 3.49 -3.70
CA ASN A 19 2.18 2.58 -4.85
C ASN A 19 1.23 2.89 -6.00
N GLU A 20 -0.02 3.29 -5.72
CA GLU A 20 -0.97 3.76 -6.74
C GLU A 20 -0.41 4.97 -7.51
N ARG A 21 0.18 5.94 -6.80
CA ARG A 21 0.83 7.10 -7.45
C ARG A 21 2.01 6.68 -8.30
N VAL A 22 2.86 5.77 -7.84
CA VAL A 22 3.98 5.25 -8.66
C VAL A 22 3.45 4.49 -9.88
N LEU A 23 2.37 3.72 -9.75
CA LEU A 23 1.74 3.01 -10.86
C LEU A 23 1.18 3.99 -11.90
N SER A 24 0.64 5.13 -11.47
CA SER A 24 0.19 6.18 -12.40
C SER A 24 1.31 6.69 -13.30
N LEU A 25 2.56 6.71 -12.82
CA LEU A 25 3.74 7.08 -13.62
C LEU A 25 4.06 6.04 -14.69
N ALA A 26 3.78 4.75 -14.46
CA ALA A 26 3.93 3.71 -15.48
C ALA A 26 2.92 3.84 -16.62
N GLN A 27 1.77 4.49 -16.39
CA GLN A 27 0.70 4.67 -17.37
C GLN A 27 0.88 5.91 -18.24
N ARG A 28 1.81 6.80 -17.87
CA ARG A 28 2.10 8.04 -18.60
C ARG A 28 2.78 7.77 -19.93
N GLU A 29 2.11 8.13 -21.03
CA GLU A 29 2.64 7.99 -22.39
C GLU A 29 3.77 8.98 -22.70
N ASP A 30 3.88 10.07 -21.94
CA ASP A 30 4.95 11.05 -22.06
C ASP A 30 6.30 10.59 -21.47
N TYR A 31 6.34 9.41 -20.84
CA TYR A 31 7.57 8.78 -20.38
C TYR A 31 8.09 7.72 -21.36
N PRO A 32 9.41 7.63 -21.58
CA PRO A 32 10.03 6.55 -22.33
C PRO A 32 9.59 5.17 -21.84
N LEU A 33 9.42 4.22 -22.77
CA LEU A 33 8.90 2.88 -22.48
C LEU A 33 9.66 2.17 -21.35
N LEU A 34 11.00 2.29 -21.32
CA LEU A 34 11.82 1.68 -20.28
C LEU A 34 11.64 2.33 -18.91
N GLU A 35 11.36 3.63 -18.83
CA GLU A 35 11.05 4.28 -17.56
C GLU A 35 9.70 3.82 -17.01
N ARG A 36 8.70 3.66 -17.88
CA ARG A 36 7.39 3.10 -17.52
C ARG A 36 7.54 1.66 -16.99
N LEU A 37 8.34 0.84 -17.66
CA LEU A 37 8.67 -0.51 -17.19
C LEU A 37 9.36 -0.49 -15.82
N ARG A 38 10.29 0.45 -15.59
CA ARG A 38 10.93 0.61 -14.28
C ARG A 38 9.93 0.95 -13.19
N PHE A 39 8.99 1.88 -13.42
CA PHE A 39 7.93 2.17 -12.45
C PHE A 39 7.05 0.96 -12.17
N LEU A 40 6.72 0.17 -13.20
CA LEU A 40 5.96 -1.06 -13.04
C LEU A 40 6.71 -2.10 -12.17
N CYS A 41 8.01 -2.29 -12.40
CA CYS A 41 8.84 -3.18 -11.59
C CYS A 41 8.93 -2.70 -10.13
N ILE A 42 9.06 -1.38 -9.91
CA ILE A 42 9.07 -0.81 -8.54
C ILE A 42 7.76 -1.13 -7.81
N VAL A 43 6.61 -0.92 -8.47
CA VAL A 43 5.30 -1.24 -7.88
C VAL A 43 5.18 -2.72 -7.58
N ALA A 44 5.61 -3.60 -8.51
CA ALA A 44 5.57 -5.04 -8.30
C ALA A 44 6.39 -5.46 -7.08
N SER A 45 7.66 -5.05 -6.98
CA SER A 45 8.51 -5.38 -5.82
C SER A 45 7.96 -4.83 -4.50
N ASN A 46 7.41 -3.61 -4.50
CA ASN A 46 6.82 -3.05 -3.29
C ASN A 46 5.55 -3.80 -2.85
N LEU A 47 4.75 -4.27 -3.81
CA LEU A 47 3.57 -5.07 -3.52
C LEU A 47 3.95 -6.45 -3.01
N ASP A 48 4.96 -7.10 -3.59
CA ASP A 48 5.48 -8.38 -3.10
C ASP A 48 5.88 -8.26 -1.61
N GLU A 49 6.66 -7.24 -1.24
CA GLU A 49 7.01 -6.97 0.16
C GLU A 49 5.77 -6.71 1.04
N PHE A 50 4.80 -5.94 0.54
CA PHE A 50 3.55 -5.69 1.26
C PHE A 50 2.79 -7.00 1.55
N PHE A 51 2.70 -7.90 0.57
CA PHE A 51 2.02 -9.18 0.74
C PHE A 51 2.79 -10.15 1.63
N GLU A 52 4.12 -10.18 1.58
CA GLU A 52 4.93 -11.04 2.44
C GLU A 52 4.94 -10.57 3.89
N VAL A 53 5.03 -9.26 4.13
CA VAL A 53 5.30 -8.73 5.48
C VAL A 53 4.04 -8.19 6.16
N ARG A 54 3.13 -7.54 5.43
CA ARG A 54 2.00 -6.79 6.02
C ARG A 54 0.68 -7.53 5.93
N MET A 55 0.39 -8.19 4.80
CA MET A 55 -0.88 -8.90 4.62
C MET A 55 -1.17 -9.98 5.70
N PRO A 56 -0.20 -10.73 6.24
CA PRO A 56 -0.47 -11.71 7.30
C PRO A 56 -1.14 -11.11 8.54
N GLN A 57 -0.80 -9.88 8.91
CA GLN A 57 -1.39 -9.19 10.07
C GLN A 57 -2.87 -8.87 9.84
N HIS A 58 -3.22 -8.45 8.63
CA HIS A 58 -4.62 -8.20 8.23
C HIS A 58 -5.43 -9.49 8.20
N LEU A 59 -4.85 -10.57 7.67
CA LEU A 59 -5.50 -11.88 7.64
C LEU A 59 -5.76 -12.41 9.05
N GLN A 60 -4.79 -12.27 9.95
CA GLN A 60 -4.97 -12.65 11.35
C GLN A 60 -6.08 -11.83 12.02
N ALA A 61 -6.09 -10.50 11.85
CA ALA A 61 -7.11 -9.62 12.43
C ALA A 61 -8.52 -9.93 11.92
N LEU A 62 -8.65 -10.34 10.65
CA LEU A 62 -9.91 -10.82 10.07
C LEU A 62 -10.34 -12.15 10.69
N GLN A 63 -9.43 -13.11 10.85
CA GLN A 63 -9.72 -14.40 11.49
C GLN A 63 -10.15 -14.23 12.95
N GLU A 64 -9.49 -13.35 13.70
CA GLU A 64 -9.84 -13.03 15.09
C GLU A 64 -11.23 -12.38 15.20
N ASN A 65 -11.57 -11.45 14.32
CA ASN A 65 -12.92 -10.87 14.28
C ASN A 65 -14.00 -11.92 13.98
N VAL A 66 -13.72 -12.86 13.07
CA VAL A 66 -14.65 -13.95 12.75
C VAL A 66 -14.83 -14.90 13.94
N MET A 67 -13.77 -15.21 14.69
CA MET A 67 -13.86 -16.02 15.91
C MET A 67 -14.57 -15.32 17.08
N GLN A 68 -14.40 -14.01 17.25
CA GLN A 68 -15.08 -13.25 18.31
C GLN A 68 -16.57 -13.01 18.03
N GLY A 69 -17.00 -13.16 16.77
CA GLY A 69 -18.39 -13.01 16.33
C GLY A 69 -19.23 -14.31 16.33
N LEU A 70 -18.65 -15.45 16.73
CA LEU A 70 -19.31 -16.75 16.95
C LEU A 70 -19.43 -17.03 18.45
#